data_AF-A0A350QRR3-F1
#
_entry.id   AF-A0A350QRR3-F1
#
_cell.length_a   1.000
_cell.length_b   1.000
_cell.length_c   1.000
_cell.angle_alpha   90.00
_cell.angle_beta   90.00
_cell.angle_gamma   90.00
#
_symmetry.space_group_name_H-M   'P 1'
#
loop_
_entity.id
_entity.type
_entity.pdbx_description
1 polymer ?
#
loop_
_entity_poly.entity_id
_entity_poly.type
_entity_poly.pdbx_seq_one_letter_code
_entity_poly.pdbx_strand_id
1 'polypeptide(L)'
;ATAEYFLGLVFTRGQKDEDSRFIPENYGELFGYNSVVLPDPEAYPSPTEMIDTLEAVHHQVLSEVRAMPATSMDEPCLFLEGEFDHHPIFERKGGALEWIAYHEHMHMGIIGLLRREIGDPPIQYFQESREGKRFK
;
A
#
# COMPACT_ATOMS: atom_id res chain seq x y z
N ALA A 1 -2.25 -2.07 0.66
CA ALA A 1 -2.06 -2.82 1.91
C ALA A 1 -0.61 -3.28 1.98
N THR A 2 -0.21 -4.32 1.22
CA THR A 2 1.15 -4.87 1.27
C THR A 2 2.26 -3.84 1.04
N ALA A 3 2.22 -3.07 -0.05
CA ALA A 3 3.26 -2.08 -0.32
C ALA A 3 3.35 -0.97 0.75
N GLU A 4 2.20 -0.42 1.16
CA GLU A 4 2.16 0.61 2.21
C GLU A 4 2.67 0.06 3.56
N TYR A 5 2.33 -1.18 3.90
CA TYR A 5 2.85 -1.88 5.07
C TYR A 5 4.38 -2.01 5.03
N PHE A 6 4.94 -2.50 3.92
CA PHE A 6 6.39 -2.67 3.79
C PHE A 6 7.13 -1.34 3.80
N LEU A 7 6.70 -0.37 2.97
CA LEU A 7 7.34 0.93 2.84
C LEU A 7 7.16 1.79 4.11
N GLY A 8 5.98 1.75 4.72
CA GLY A 8 5.59 2.61 5.83
C GLY A 8 5.97 2.07 7.20
N LEU A 9 5.94 0.75 7.39
CA LEU A 9 6.22 0.11 8.68
C LEU A 9 7.50 -0.73 8.62
N VAL A 10 7.56 -1.77 7.77
CA VAL A 10 8.69 -2.72 7.81
C VAL A 10 10.02 -2.01 7.59
N PHE A 11 10.14 -1.18 6.55
CA PHE A 11 11.38 -0.47 6.25
C PHE A 11 11.69 0.67 7.24
N THR A 12 10.71 1.15 8.00
CA THR A 12 10.94 2.27 8.92
C THR A 12 11.21 1.83 10.36
N ARG A 13 10.66 0.68 10.77
CA ARG A 13 10.69 0.22 12.15
C ARG A 13 10.87 -1.30 12.33
N GLY A 14 11.03 -2.04 11.24
CA GLY A 14 11.09 -3.49 11.23
C GLY A 14 9.71 -4.13 11.33
N GLN A 15 9.63 -5.38 10.89
CA GLN A 15 8.47 -6.23 11.08
C GLN A 15 8.28 -6.55 12.57
N LYS A 16 7.03 -6.57 13.03
CA LYS A 16 6.65 -6.94 14.40
C LYS A 16 5.57 -8.02 14.37
N ASP A 17 5.57 -8.89 15.37
CA ASP A 17 4.59 -9.97 15.48
C ASP A 17 3.14 -9.43 15.58
N GLU A 18 2.97 -8.27 16.21
CA GLU A 18 1.65 -7.63 16.35
C GLU A 18 1.08 -7.10 15.02
N ASP A 19 1.88 -7.06 13.94
CA ASP A 19 1.43 -6.58 12.63
C ASP A 19 0.32 -7.47 12.05
N SER A 20 0.32 -8.75 12.42
CA SER A 20 -0.74 -9.74 12.11
C SER A 20 -2.15 -9.28 12.52
N ARG A 21 -2.29 -8.29 13.41
CA ARG A 21 -3.58 -7.73 13.84
C ARG A 21 -4.26 -6.87 12.77
N PHE A 22 -3.52 -6.35 11.80
CA PHE A 22 -4.06 -5.40 10.81
C PHE A 22 -3.63 -5.72 9.36
N ILE A 23 -2.68 -6.63 9.16
CA ILE A 23 -2.39 -7.20 7.83
C ILE A 23 -2.41 -8.74 7.91
N PRO A 24 -3.30 -9.41 7.15
CA PRO A 24 -3.34 -10.87 7.13
C PRO A 24 -2.06 -11.49 6.55
N GLU A 25 -1.62 -12.61 7.11
CA GLU A 25 -0.35 -13.27 6.73
C GLU A 25 -0.30 -13.67 5.24
N ASN A 26 -1.44 -14.05 4.66
CA ASN A 26 -1.53 -14.46 3.25
C ASN A 26 -1.45 -13.30 2.25
N TYR A 27 -1.49 -12.03 2.68
CA TYR A 27 -1.40 -10.88 1.76
C TYR A 27 -0.03 -10.77 1.09
N GLY A 28 1.03 -11.29 1.72
CA GLY A 28 2.36 -11.38 1.10
C GLY A 28 2.34 -12.31 -0.11
N GLU A 29 1.68 -13.46 -0.01
CA GLU A 29 1.59 -14.43 -1.11
C GLU A 29 0.65 -13.95 -2.22
N LEU A 30 -0.49 -13.35 -1.86
CA LEU A 30 -1.50 -12.91 -2.83
C LEU A 30 -1.09 -11.62 -3.58
N PHE A 31 -0.48 -10.67 -2.87
CA PHE A 31 -0.28 -9.30 -3.37
C PHE A 31 1.15 -8.77 -3.22
N GLY A 32 2.07 -9.58 -2.71
CA GLY A 32 3.47 -9.19 -2.52
C GLY A 32 4.29 -9.23 -3.80
N TYR A 33 5.58 -8.96 -3.65
CA TYR A 33 6.53 -9.02 -4.76
C TYR A 33 6.56 -10.42 -5.37
N ASN A 34 6.60 -10.52 -6.70
CA ASN A 34 6.52 -11.78 -7.47
C ASN A 34 5.21 -12.58 -7.32
N SER A 35 4.16 -12.05 -6.70
CA SER A 35 2.87 -12.74 -6.73
C SER A 35 2.33 -12.83 -8.15
N VAL A 36 1.55 -13.89 -8.41
CA VAL A 36 0.92 -14.14 -9.71
C VAL A 36 -0.58 -14.20 -9.50
N VAL A 37 -1.33 -13.57 -10.40
CA VAL A 37 -2.80 -13.58 -10.35
C VAL A 37 -3.32 -15.02 -10.41
N LEU A 38 -4.16 -15.36 -9.45
CA LEU A 38 -4.89 -16.62 -9.41
C LEU A 38 -6.18 -16.48 -10.23
N PRO A 39 -6.56 -17.51 -11.00
CA PRO A 39 -7.79 -17.48 -11.78
C PRO A 39 -9.06 -17.63 -10.91
N ASP A 40 -8.92 -18.08 -9.66
CA ASP A 40 -10.01 -18.30 -8.72
C ASP A 40 -10.31 -17.02 -7.93
N PRO A 41 -11.48 -16.37 -8.12
CA PRO A 41 -11.86 -15.18 -7.37
C PRO A 41 -12.03 -15.44 -5.88
N GLU A 42 -12.39 -16.66 -5.48
CA GLU A 42 -12.62 -17.03 -4.08
C GLU A 42 -11.30 -17.21 -3.30
N ALA A 43 -10.16 -17.24 -4.00
CA ALA A 43 -8.85 -17.19 -3.37
C ALA A 43 -8.49 -15.78 -2.85
N TYR A 44 -9.27 -14.75 -3.23
CA TYR A 44 -9.06 -13.38 -2.82
C TYR A 44 -10.06 -12.95 -1.73
N PRO A 45 -9.66 -12.05 -0.81
CA PRO A 45 -10.59 -11.41 0.10
C PRO A 45 -11.66 -10.65 -0.66
N SER A 46 -12.85 -10.53 -0.06
CA SER A 46 -13.92 -9.72 -0.63
C SER A 46 -13.51 -8.25 -0.76
N PRO A 47 -14.17 -7.46 -1.64
CA PRO A 47 -13.89 -6.03 -1.76
C PRO A 47 -13.96 -5.27 -0.44
N THR A 48 -14.91 -5.61 0.43
CA THR A 48 -15.03 -5.01 1.76
C THR A 48 -13.84 -5.35 2.64
N GLU A 49 -13.44 -6.62 2.72
CA GLU A 49 -12.28 -7.05 3.52
C GLU A 49 -10.97 -6.42 3.01
N MET A 50 -10.83 -6.26 1.69
CA MET A 50 -9.69 -5.56 1.10
C MET A 50 -9.64 -4.09 1.52
N ILE A 51 -10.79 -3.39 1.48
CA ILE A 51 -10.90 -1.99 1.92
C ILE A 51 -10.61 -1.86 3.41
N ASP A 52 -11.19 -2.73 4.25
CA ASP A 52 -10.97 -2.72 5.69
C ASP A 52 -9.48 -2.95 6.03
N THR A 53 -8.80 -3.84 5.30
CA THR A 53 -7.36 -4.08 5.48
C THR A 53 -6.52 -2.88 5.01
N LEU A 54 -6.88 -2.26 3.89
CA LEU A 54 -6.23 -1.03 3.42
C LEU A 54 -6.33 0.08 4.47
N GLU A 55 -7.53 0.29 5.01
CA GLU A 55 -7.77 1.28 6.05
C GLU A 55 -7.00 0.98 7.34
N ALA A 56 -6.98 -0.28 7.79
CA ALA A 56 -6.26 -0.68 9.00
C ALA A 56 -4.75 -0.45 8.89
N VAL A 57 -4.14 -0.84 7.76
CA VAL A 57 -2.72 -0.56 7.47
C VAL A 57 -2.47 0.94 7.44
N HIS A 58 -3.30 1.70 6.74
CA HIS A 58 -3.15 3.15 6.61
C HIS A 58 -3.21 3.86 7.97
N HIS A 59 -4.18 3.52 8.82
CA HIS A 59 -4.28 4.08 10.18
C HIS A 59 -3.05 3.76 11.01
N GLN A 60 -2.51 2.55 10.91
CA GLN A 60 -1.30 2.16 11.63
C GLN A 60 -0.09 2.96 11.14
N VAL A 61 0.10 3.08 9.83
CA VAL A 61 1.16 3.88 9.20
C VAL A 61 1.07 5.34 9.65
N LEU A 62 -0.11 5.95 9.57
CA LEU A 62 -0.31 7.33 10.02
C LEU A 62 -0.01 7.50 11.52
N SER A 63 -0.41 6.54 12.35
CA SER A 63 -0.15 6.59 13.80
C SER A 63 1.34 6.57 14.10
N GLU A 64 2.08 5.64 13.50
CA GLU A 64 3.51 5.47 13.77
C GLU A 64 4.36 6.56 13.12
N VAL A 65 4.05 6.98 11.89
CA VAL A 65 4.78 8.06 11.21
C VAL A 65 4.60 9.39 11.96
N ARG A 66 3.42 9.66 12.53
CA ARG A 66 3.20 10.85 13.37
C ARG A 66 3.98 10.81 14.67
N ALA A 67 4.18 9.62 15.24
CA ALA A 67 4.96 9.42 16.46
C ALA A 67 6.47 9.40 16.21
N MET A 68 6.90 9.22 14.95
CA MET A 68 8.31 9.13 14.57
C MET A 68 9.01 10.49 14.69
N PRO A 69 10.15 10.58 15.39
CA PRO A 69 10.96 11.79 15.41
C PRO A 69 11.41 12.16 13.99
N ALA A 70 11.33 13.44 13.63
CA ALA A 70 11.70 13.91 12.28
C ALA A 70 13.16 13.54 11.90
N THR A 71 14.07 13.52 12.88
CA THR A 71 15.47 13.10 12.67
C THR A 71 15.59 11.65 12.19
N SER A 72 14.62 10.79 12.52
CA SER A 72 14.63 9.39 12.09
C SER A 72 14.38 9.25 10.59
N MET A 73 13.87 10.28 9.91
CA MET A 73 13.66 10.25 8.46
C MET A 73 14.98 10.11 7.68
N ASP A 74 16.09 10.59 8.24
CA ASP A 74 17.42 10.49 7.66
C ASP A 74 18.12 9.15 7.94
N GLU A 75 17.56 8.31 8.80
CA GLU A 75 18.11 6.99 9.10
C GLU A 75 17.95 6.04 7.91
N PRO A 76 18.85 5.05 7.74
CA PRO A 76 18.68 3.98 6.77
C PRO A 76 17.39 3.19 7.01
N CYS A 77 16.81 2.66 5.92
CA CYS A 77 15.73 1.70 6.00
C CYS A 77 16.20 0.39 6.63
N LEU A 78 15.26 -0.30 7.29
CA LEU A 78 15.43 -1.65 7.81
C LEU A 78 14.95 -2.64 6.75
N PHE A 79 15.82 -2.91 5.78
CA PHE A 79 15.59 -3.87 4.70
C PHE A 79 15.61 -5.33 5.22
N LEU A 80 15.02 -6.25 4.45
CA LEU A 80 14.98 -7.67 4.80
C LEU A 80 16.23 -8.36 4.26
N GLU A 81 17.26 -8.49 5.11
CA GLU A 81 18.54 -9.09 4.73
C GLU A 81 18.36 -10.47 4.07
N GLY A 82 19.00 -10.68 2.92
CA GLY A 82 18.97 -11.94 2.17
C GLY A 82 17.78 -12.12 1.23
N GLU A 83 16.72 -11.31 1.37
CA GLU A 83 15.55 -11.34 0.47
C GLU A 83 15.43 -10.07 -0.36
N PHE A 84 15.55 -8.92 0.29
CA PHE A 84 15.46 -7.60 -0.32
C PHE A 84 16.32 -6.63 0.47
N ASP A 85 17.59 -6.49 0.08
CA ASP A 85 18.63 -5.77 0.83
C ASP A 85 18.77 -4.28 0.44
N HIS A 86 18.14 -3.84 -0.65
CA HIS A 86 18.08 -2.43 -1.06
C HIS A 86 16.88 -2.13 -1.97
N HIS A 87 16.41 -0.88 -1.96
CA HIS A 87 15.49 -0.35 -2.96
C HIS A 87 16.24 0.54 -3.97
N PRO A 88 15.98 0.44 -5.29
CA PRO A 88 16.76 1.15 -6.31
C PRO A 88 16.59 2.68 -6.32
N ILE A 89 15.65 3.22 -5.54
CA ILE A 89 15.27 4.64 -5.57
C ILE A 89 15.57 5.35 -4.24
N PHE A 90 15.58 4.62 -3.12
CA PHE A 90 15.75 5.21 -1.80
C PHE A 90 16.55 4.29 -0.89
N GLU A 91 17.26 4.88 0.06
CA GLU A 91 17.99 4.17 1.10
C GLU A 91 17.48 4.52 2.50
N ARG A 92 16.87 5.71 2.66
CA ARG A 92 16.47 6.28 3.95
C ARG A 92 14.97 6.17 4.19
N LYS A 93 14.57 6.11 5.47
CA LYS A 93 13.17 5.96 5.89
C LYS A 93 12.25 7.04 5.30
N GLY A 94 12.71 8.30 5.26
CA GLY A 94 11.96 9.39 4.64
C GLY A 94 11.67 9.15 3.17
N GLY A 95 12.64 8.60 2.42
CA GLY A 95 12.46 8.24 1.02
C GLY A 95 11.48 7.08 0.81
N ALA A 96 11.48 6.09 1.72
CA ALA A 96 10.48 5.02 1.69
C ALA A 96 9.05 5.56 1.89
N LEU A 97 8.86 6.47 2.86
CA LEU A 97 7.58 7.12 3.11
C LEU A 97 7.10 7.98 1.95
N GLU A 98 8.01 8.75 1.35
CA GLU A 98 7.70 9.55 0.15
C GLU A 98 7.29 8.64 -1.02
N TRP A 99 7.96 7.49 -1.17
CA TRP A 99 7.68 6.54 -2.25
C TRP A 99 6.28 5.93 -2.20
N ILE A 100 5.63 5.87 -1.03
CA ILE A 100 4.25 5.38 -0.89
C ILE A 100 3.30 6.16 -1.82
N ALA A 101 3.38 7.49 -1.81
CA ALA A 101 2.50 8.33 -2.62
C ALA A 101 2.70 8.08 -4.12
N TYR A 102 3.94 7.91 -4.56
CA TYR A 102 4.26 7.58 -5.96
C TYR A 102 3.75 6.20 -6.35
N HIS A 103 3.99 5.20 -5.50
CA HIS A 103 3.53 3.83 -5.71
C HIS A 103 2.00 3.75 -5.84
N GLU A 104 1.27 4.37 -4.91
CA GLU A 104 -0.20 4.39 -4.94
C GLU A 104 -0.74 5.12 -6.17
N HIS A 105 -0.13 6.25 -6.53
CA HIS A 105 -0.54 7.00 -7.72
C HIS A 105 -0.42 6.17 -9.01
N MET A 106 0.66 5.38 -9.13
CA MET A 106 0.84 4.45 -10.24
C MET A 106 -0.28 3.40 -10.30
N HIS A 107 -0.61 2.77 -9.18
CA HIS A 107 -1.68 1.76 -9.12
C HIS A 107 -3.07 2.34 -9.41
N MET A 108 -3.36 3.57 -8.95
CA MET A 108 -4.61 4.26 -9.32
C MET A 108 -4.75 4.42 -10.84
N GLY A 109 -3.66 4.76 -11.53
CA GLY A 109 -3.63 4.83 -12.99
C GLY A 109 -3.91 3.47 -13.66
N ILE A 110 -3.28 2.40 -13.16
CA ILE A 110 -3.47 1.03 -13.67
C ILE A 110 -4.91 0.57 -13.46
N ILE A 111 -5.50 0.80 -12.29
CA ILE A 111 -6.91 0.47 -12.02
C ILE A 111 -7.82 1.22 -13.00
N GLY A 112 -7.57 2.51 -13.23
CA GLY A 112 -8.31 3.32 -14.19
C GLY A 112 -8.23 2.77 -15.63
N LEU A 113 -7.06 2.28 -16.04
CA LEU A 113 -6.87 1.62 -17.33
C LEU A 113 -7.63 0.28 -17.40
N LEU A 114 -7.44 -0.59 -16.41
CA LEU A 114 -8.08 -1.92 -16.36
C LEU A 114 -9.60 -1.82 -16.42
N ARG A 115 -10.19 -0.87 -15.68
CA ARG A 115 -11.63 -0.57 -15.75
C ARG A 115 -12.08 -0.32 -17.19
N ARG A 116 -11.33 0.49 -17.96
CA ARG A 116 -11.68 0.78 -19.37
C ARG A 116 -11.55 -0.46 -20.26
N GLU A 117 -10.49 -1.24 -20.08
CA GLU A 117 -10.26 -2.46 -20.86
C GLU A 117 -11.35 -3.52 -20.62
N ILE A 118 -11.93 -3.59 -19.42
CA ILE A 118 -13.05 -4.50 -19.11
C ILE A 118 -14.43 -3.93 -19.43
N GLY A 119 -14.50 -2.73 -20.04
CA GLY A 119 -15.74 -2.11 -20.48
C GLY A 119 -16.49 -1.28 -19.44
N ASP A 120 -15.88 -0.99 -18.28
CA ASP A 120 -16.49 -0.08 -17.31
C ASP A 120 -16.54 1.35 -17.86
N PRO A 121 -17.59 2.12 -17.52
CA PRO A 121 -17.66 3.53 -17.89
C PRO A 121 -16.50 4.30 -17.24
N PRO A 122 -15.98 5.34 -17.91
CA PRO A 122 -15.00 6.22 -17.29
C PRO A 122 -15.60 6.88 -16.05
N ILE A 123 -14.78 7.09 -15.03
CA ILE A 123 -15.16 7.90 -13.87
C ILE A 123 -15.52 9.31 -14.38
N GLN A 124 -16.78 9.70 -14.20
CA GLN A 124 -17.33 10.97 -14.68
C GLN A 124 -17.00 12.08 -13.70
N TYR A 125 -15.73 12.47 -13.61
CA TYR A 125 -15.22 13.42 -12.62
C TYR A 125 -16.02 14.74 -12.56
N PHE A 126 -16.40 15.28 -13.72
CA PHE A 126 -17.22 16.49 -13.79
C PHE A 126 -18.65 16.29 -13.30
N GLN A 127 -19.22 15.09 -13.50
CA GLN A 127 -20.53 14.77 -12.98
C GLN A 127 -20.49 14.61 -11.46
N GLU A 128 -19.57 13.80 -10.94
CA GLU A 128 -19.44 13.57 -9.49
C GLU A 128 -19.13 14.85 -8.73
N SER A 129 -18.27 15.71 -9.31
CA SER A 129 -18.00 17.05 -8.77
C SER A 129 -19.26 17.94 -8.74
N ARG A 130 -20.06 17.96 -9.82
CA ARG A 130 -21.34 18.71 -9.88
C ARG A 130 -22.37 18.18 -8.89
N GLU A 131 -22.36 16.88 -8.63
CA GLU A 131 -23.21 16.22 -7.63
C GLU A 131 -22.73 16.45 -6.19
N GLY A 132 -21.63 17.20 -6.00
CA GLY A 132 -21.09 17.54 -4.68
C GLY A 132 -20.39 16.37 -3.98
N LYS A 133 -20.14 15.27 -4.70
CA LYS A 133 -19.43 14.11 -4.18
C LYS A 133 -17.99 14.53 -3.85
N ARG A 134 -17.62 14.39 -2.58
CA ARG A 134 -16.24 14.56 -2.13
C ARG A 134 -15.65 13.17 -1.94
N PHE A 135 -14.63 12.85 -2.71
CA PHE A 135 -13.72 11.75 -2.38
C PHE A 135 -13.00 12.19 -1.11
N LYS A 136 -13.43 11.65 0.03
CA LYS A 136 -12.80 11.87 1.33
C LYS A 136 -11.85 10.71 1.60
#